data_AF-A0A748CV13-F1
#
_entry.id   AF-A0A748CV13-F1
#
_cell.length_a   1.000
_cell.length_b   1.000
_cell.length_c   1.000
_cell.angle_alpha   90.00
_cell.angle_beta   90.00
_cell.angle_gamma   90.00
#
_symmetry.space_group_name_H-M   'P 1'
#
loop_
_entity.id
_entity.type
_entity.pdbx_description
1 polymer ?
#
loop_
_entity_poly.entity_id
_entity_poly.type
_entity_poly.pdbx_seq_one_letter_code
_entity_poly.pdbx_strand_id
1 'polypeptide(L)' 'DKRFYTHEVRELERYRALGIADGTVPENDYEVWNNTHTATLEDYKLSSDETLLYTPEALNSQN' A
#
# COMPACT_ATOMS: atom_id res chain seq x y z
N ASP A 1 -11.69 3.23 1.33
CA ASP A 1 -11.67 2.75 2.73
C ASP A 1 -10.57 3.43 3.51
N LYS A 2 -10.75 3.68 4.82
CA LYS A 2 -9.74 4.34 5.66
C LYS A 2 -8.50 3.47 5.89
N ARG A 3 -8.64 2.15 6.07
CA ARG A 3 -7.52 1.22 6.28
C ARG A 3 -6.67 1.10 5.02
N PHE A 4 -7.33 0.92 3.87
CA PHE A 4 -6.67 1.01 2.57
C PHE A 4 -5.88 2.32 2.44
N TYR A 5 -6.54 3.47 2.57
CA TYR A 5 -5.88 4.76 2.39
C TYR A 5 -4.70 4.99 3.36
N THR A 6 -4.82 4.51 4.61
CA THR A 6 -3.79 4.73 5.63
C THR A 6 -2.51 3.96 5.32
N HIS A 7 -2.59 2.70 4.86
CA HIS A 7 -1.38 1.94 4.53
C HIS A 7 -0.69 2.45 3.26
N GLU A 8 -1.46 2.82 2.23
CA GLU A 8 -0.95 3.40 0.98
C GLU A 8 -0.19 4.72 1.20
N VAL A 9 -0.70 5.60 2.08
CA VAL A 9 0.01 6.84 2.43
C VAL A 9 1.33 6.53 3.15
N ARG A 10 1.34 5.53 4.04
CA ARG A 10 2.56 5.10 4.74
C ARG A 10 3.56 4.45 3.78
N GLU A 11 3.07 3.73 2.77
CA GLU A 11 3.88 3.17 1.69
C GLU A 11 4.59 4.28 0.91
N LEU A 12 3.84 5.33 0.50
CA LEU A 12 4.42 6.49 -0.18
C LEU A 12 5.50 7.21 0.65
N GLU A 13 5.30 7.33 1.97
CA GLU A 13 6.33 7.88 2.85
C GLU A 13 7.62 7.05 2.85
N ARG A 14 7.51 5.72 2.75
CA ARG A 14 8.66 4.82 2.65
C ARG A 14 9.35 4.92 1.29
N TYR A 15 8.61 5.05 0.19
CA TYR A 15 9.18 5.37 -1.13
C TYR A 15 10.06 6.62 -1.06
N ARG A 16 9.57 7.69 -0.43
CA ARG A 16 10.34 8.93 -0.23
C ARG A 16 11.57 8.73 0.65
N ALA A 17 11.46 7.91 1.70
CA ALA A 17 12.60 7.56 2.56
C ALA A 17 13.70 6.77 1.81
N LEU A 18 13.32 6.01 0.78
CA LEU A 18 14.27 5.34 -0.14
C LEU A 18 14.87 6.29 -1.19
N GLY A 19 14.47 7.56 -1.20
CA GLY A 19 14.95 8.56 -2.17
C GLY A 19 14.24 8.49 -3.52
N ILE A 20 13.12 7.77 -3.62
CA ILE A 20 12.34 7.67 -4.86
C ILE A 20 11.41 8.89 -4.92
N ALA A 21 11.61 9.71 -5.94
CA ALA A 21 10.82 10.92 -6.15
C ALA A 21 9.42 10.59 -6.67
N ASP A 22 8.44 11.43 -6.32
CA ASP A 22 7.08 11.32 -6.83
C ASP A 22 7.09 11.32 -8.38
N GLY A 23 6.37 10.37 -8.99
CA GLY A 23 6.33 10.20 -10.46
C GLY A 23 7.52 9.47 -11.08
N THR A 24 8.46 8.97 -10.27
CA THR A 24 9.58 8.14 -10.74
C THR A 24 9.27 6.66 -10.52
N VAL A 25 9.51 5.84 -11.54
CA VAL A 25 9.44 4.38 -11.44
C VAL A 25 10.87 3.85 -11.38
N PRO A 26 11.30 3.21 -10.26
CA PRO A 26 12.64 2.64 -10.18
C PRO A 26 12.77 1.42 -11.10
N GLU A 27 14.00 1.03 -11.45
CA GLU A 27 14.25 -0.12 -12.35
C GLU A 27 13.75 -1.45 -11.75
N ASN A 28 13.80 -1.59 -10.42
CA ASN A 28 13.28 -2.71 -9.66
C ASN A 28 11.92 -2.39 -9.00
N ASP A 29 11.02 -1.74 -9.75
CA ASP A 29 9.69 -1.28 -9.31
C ASP A 29 8.92 -2.30 -8.49
N TYR A 30 8.81 -3.54 -8.97
CA TYR A 30 8.08 -4.60 -8.29
C TYR A 30 8.70 -4.96 -6.93
N GLU A 31 10.03 -5.04 -6.85
CA GLU A 31 10.73 -5.38 -5.62
C GLU A 31 10.59 -4.26 -4.59
N VAL A 32 10.80 -3.01 -5.02
CA VAL A 32 10.62 -1.84 -4.17
C VAL A 32 9.19 -1.80 -3.65
N TRP A 33 8.21 -1.91 -4.55
CA TRP A 33 6.80 -1.93 -4.20
C TRP A 33 6.48 -3.02 -3.20
N ASN A 34 6.85 -4.27 -3.50
CA ASN A 34 6.51 -5.40 -2.64
C ASN A 34 7.11 -5.25 -1.23
N ASN A 35 8.35 -4.75 -1.13
CA ASN A 35 9.02 -4.51 0.14
C ASN A 35 8.36 -3.37 0.93
N THR A 36 8.05 -2.24 0.29
CA THR A 36 7.38 -1.11 0.96
C THR A 36 5.94 -1.44 1.34
N HIS A 37 5.21 -2.09 0.45
CA HIS A 37 3.83 -2.53 0.64
C HIS A 37 3.71 -3.50 1.81
N THR A 38 4.46 -4.60 1.78
CA THR A 38 4.45 -5.62 2.83
C THR A 38 4.83 -5.02 4.18
N ALA A 39 5.87 -4.18 4.23
CA ALA A 39 6.28 -3.52 5.47
C ALA A 39 5.19 -2.62 6.08
N THR A 40 4.35 -1.99 5.25
CA THR A 40 3.26 -1.13 5.75
C THR A 40 2.08 -1.94 6.25
N LEU A 41 1.76 -3.06 5.61
CA LEU A 41 0.75 -3.99 6.10
C LEU A 41 1.17 -4.54 7.47
N GLU A 42 2.43 -4.93 7.64
CA GLU A 42 2.98 -5.38 8.91
C GLU A 42 2.93 -4.31 10.01
N ASP A 43 3.28 -3.06 9.70
CA ASP A 43 3.18 -1.92 10.65
C ASP A 43 1.77 -1.80 11.26
N TYR A 44 0.74 -2.04 10.44
CA TYR A 44 -0.67 -1.95 10.84
C TYR A 44 -1.29 -3.29 11.26
N LYS A 45 -0.51 -4.38 11.28
CA LYS A 45 -0.98 -5.75 11.54
C LYS A 45 -2.13 -6.17 10.60
N LEU A 46 -2.05 -5.72 9.36
CA LEU A 46 -2.97 -6.07 8.28
C LEU A 46 -2.36 -7.20 7.44
N SER A 47 -3.21 -7.95 6.76
CA SER A 47 -2.80 -8.78 5.63
C SER A 47 -3.24 -8.10 4.32
N SER A 48 -2.80 -8.65 3.19
CA SER A 48 -3.24 -8.25 1.85
C SER A 48 -4.67 -8.68 1.51
N ASP A 49 -5.43 -9.19 2.47
CA ASP A 49 -6.84 -9.56 2.27
C ASP A 49 -7.69 -8.30 2.08
N GLU A 50 -8.35 -8.20 0.93
CA GLU A 50 -9.22 -7.08 0.58
C GLU A 50 -10.34 -6.84 1.60
N THR A 51 -10.81 -7.88 2.29
CA THR A 51 -11.84 -7.76 3.34
C THR A 51 -11.34 -7.06 4.61
N LEU A 52 -10.02 -7.03 4.82
CA LEU A 52 -9.40 -6.29 5.91
C LEU A 52 -9.09 -4.84 5.52
N LEU A 53 -8.84 -4.61 4.22
CA LEU A 53 -8.48 -3.31 3.66
C LEU A 53 -9.69 -2.45 3.28
N TYR A 54 -10.81 -3.06 2.91
CA TYR A 54 -12.00 -2.40 2.37
C TYR A 54 -13.27 -2.72 3.15
N THR A 55 -14.21 -1.77 3.20
CA THR A 55 -15.56 -2.03 3.69
C THR A 55 -16.31 -2.93 2.71
N PRO A 56 -17.30 -3.71 3.19
CA PRO A 56 -18.13 -4.53 2.30
C PRO A 56 -18.78 -3.75 1.16
N GLU A 57 -19.16 -2.48 1.38
CA GLU A 57 -19.74 -1.62 0.34
C GLU A 57 -18.73 -1.31 -0.77
N ALA A 58 -17.47 -1.07 -0.41
CA ALA A 58 -16.40 -0.82 -1.38
C ALA A 58 -16.07 -2.07 -2.20
N LEU A 59 -16.11 -3.26 -1.58
CA LEU A 59 -15.93 -4.53 -2.29
C LEU A 59 -17.08 -4.83 -3.26
N ASN A 60 -18.32 -4.56 -2.85
CA ASN A 60 -19.50 -4.81 -3.68
C ASN A 60 -19.67 -3.81 -4.84
N SER A 61 -18.98 -2.67 -4.79
CA SER A 61 -19.00 -1.64 -5.85
C SER A 61 -18.16 -2.01 -7.08
N GLN A 62 -17.42 -3.13 -7.04
CA GLN A 62 -16.61 -3.65 -8.14
C GLN A 62 -17.39 -4.56 -9.10
N ASN A 63 -18.69 -4.82 -8.84
CA ASN A 63 -19.59 -5.67 -9.66
C ASN A 63 -20.52 -4.86 -10.56
#